data_AF-A0A3D9MRH4-F1
#
_entry.id   AF-A0A3D9MRH4-F1
#
_cell.length_a   1.000
_cell.length_b   1.000
_cell.length_c   1.000
_cell.angle_alpha   90.00
_cell.angle_beta   90.00
_cell.angle_gamma   90.00
#
_symmetry.space_group_name_H-M   'P 1'
#
loop_
_entity.id
_entity.type
_entity.pdbx_description
1 polymer ?
#
loop_
_entity_poly.entity_id
_entity_poly.type
_entity_poly.pdbx_seq_one_letter_code
_entity_poly.pdbx_strand_id
1 'polypeptide(L)'
;MTDIALARKNACLAVVYAVLTDLIDDSNLINAALRVADYLADDLEGKITETDAVLLAVDALTKVNRATRQWYDVDGNSMDAMRVADFVIDEQMNGYDCAASPHKTTSSAARIQARAAAVIRPMGSSMRPVHH
;
A
#
# COMPACT_ATOMS: atom_id res chain seq x y z
N MET A 1 6.75 19.37 2.98
CA MET A 1 7.07 18.90 4.34
C MET A 1 8.25 19.70 4.87
N THR A 2 8.22 20.13 6.13
CA THR A 2 9.35 20.84 6.78
C THR A 2 10.36 19.84 7.35
N ASP A 3 11.61 20.25 7.58
CA ASP A 3 12.66 19.36 8.13
C ASP A 3 12.25 18.75 9.48
N ILE A 4 11.53 19.50 10.31
CA ILE A 4 11.01 19.04 11.60
C ILE A 4 9.90 17.99 11.40
N ALA A 5 9.01 18.19 10.44
CA ALA A 5 7.95 17.22 10.13
C ALA A 5 8.53 15.91 9.58
N LEU A 6 9.56 15.99 8.73
CA LEU A 6 10.29 14.82 8.24
C LEU A 6 11.00 14.07 9.37
N ALA A 7 11.66 14.78 10.28
CA ALA A 7 12.33 14.17 11.44
C ALA A 7 11.32 13.43 12.35
N ARG A 8 10.13 14.00 12.57
CA ARG A 8 9.05 13.36 13.32
C ARG A 8 8.50 12.12 12.62
N LYS A 9 8.31 12.19 11.29
CA LYS A 9 7.91 11.02 10.50
C LYS A 9 8.93 9.89 10.63
N ASN A 10 10.22 10.19 10.50
CA ASN A 10 11.27 9.18 10.63
C ASN A 10 11.34 8.57 12.03
N ALA A 11 11.16 9.37 13.08
CA ALA A 11 11.09 8.87 14.45
C ALA A 11 9.87 7.95 14.65
N CYS A 12 8.72 8.29 14.09
CA CYS A 12 7.55 7.41 14.05
C CYS A 12 7.87 6.09 13.35
N LEU A 13 8.45 6.12 12.14
CA LEU A 13 8.74 4.90 11.39
C LEU A 13 9.76 4.00 12.09
N ALA A 14 10.68 4.57 12.87
CA ALA A 14 11.56 3.80 13.73
C ALA A 14 10.79 3.06 14.84
N VAL A 15 9.79 3.71 15.46
CA VAL A 15 8.90 3.07 16.45
C VAL A 15 8.05 1.99 15.78
N VAL A 16 7.47 2.26 14.61
CA VAL A 16 6.72 1.27 13.82
C VAL A 16 7.58 0.05 13.56
N TYR A 17 8.80 0.25 13.06
CA TYR A 17 9.72 -0.84 12.77
C TYR A 17 10.02 -1.67 14.03
N ALA A 18 10.34 -1.02 15.14
CA ALA A 18 10.62 -1.71 16.41
C ALA A 18 9.43 -2.55 16.88
N VAL A 19 8.21 -2.00 16.84
CA VAL A 19 6.98 -2.73 17.20
C VAL A 19 6.77 -3.93 16.29
N LEU A 20 6.93 -3.77 14.97
CA LEU A 20 6.77 -4.88 14.03
C LEU A 20 7.80 -5.98 14.29
N THR A 21 9.07 -5.63 14.48
CA THR A 21 10.13 -6.61 14.76
C THR A 21 9.96 -7.36 16.09
N ASP A 22 9.22 -6.79 17.06
CA ASP A 22 8.90 -7.46 18.32
C ASP A 22 7.71 -8.44 18.17
N LEU A 23 6.81 -8.17 17.21
CA LEU A 23 5.59 -8.93 16.99
C LEU A 23 5.72 -10.06 15.97
N ILE A 24 6.63 -9.94 15.00
CA ILE A 24 6.76 -10.87 13.87
C ILE A 24 8.21 -11.12 13.47
N ASP A 25 8.51 -12.35 13.07
CA ASP A 25 9.84 -12.78 12.61
C ASP A 25 9.99 -12.76 11.07
N ASP A 26 8.95 -12.39 10.34
CA ASP A 26 8.96 -12.35 8.88
C ASP A 26 9.38 -10.97 8.37
N SER A 27 10.63 -10.87 7.92
CA SER A 27 11.20 -9.62 7.41
C SER A 27 10.49 -9.07 6.17
N ASN A 28 9.88 -9.92 5.34
CA ASN A 28 9.13 -9.47 4.17
C ASN A 28 7.81 -8.83 4.59
N LEU A 29 7.10 -9.44 5.56
CA LEU A 29 5.89 -8.85 6.13
C LEU A 29 6.18 -7.57 6.91
N ILE A 30 7.30 -7.51 7.65
CA ILE A 30 7.75 -6.28 8.32
C ILE A 30 7.97 -5.17 7.30
N ASN A 31 8.73 -5.44 6.22
CA ASN A 31 9.03 -4.43 5.20
C ASN A 31 7.76 -3.96 4.46
N ALA A 32 6.85 -4.89 4.17
CA ALA A 32 5.56 -4.58 3.55
C ALA A 32 4.71 -3.66 4.44
N ALA A 33 4.57 -4.01 5.72
CA ALA A 33 3.82 -3.21 6.69
C ALA A 33 4.50 -1.84 6.91
N LEU A 34 5.83 -1.78 6.99
CA LEU A 34 6.57 -0.53 7.12
C LEU A 34 6.34 0.40 5.92
N ARG A 35 6.28 -0.15 4.70
CA ARG A 35 5.97 0.63 3.48
C ARG A 35 4.56 1.19 3.50
N VAL A 36 3.57 0.42 3.95
CA VAL A 36 2.19 0.91 4.11
C VAL A 36 2.12 1.99 5.19
N ALA A 37 2.82 1.80 6.31
CA ALA A 37 2.90 2.78 7.39
C ALA A 37 3.57 4.09 6.94
N ASP A 38 4.64 4.01 6.14
CA ASP A 38 5.34 5.16 5.55
C ASP A 38 4.38 6.02 4.71
N TYR A 39 3.58 5.38 3.86
CA TYR A 39 2.56 6.04 3.07
C TYR A 39 1.46 6.69 3.94
N LEU A 40 0.90 5.97 4.91
CA LEU A 40 -0.14 6.49 5.79
C LEU A 40 0.38 7.62 6.71
N ALA A 41 1.67 7.60 7.04
CA ALA A 41 2.31 8.64 7.84
C ALA A 41 2.47 9.96 7.08
N ASP A 42 2.53 9.94 5.73
CA ASP A 42 2.57 11.16 4.93
C ASP A 42 1.30 11.99 5.10
N ASP A 43 0.14 11.35 5.19
CA ASP A 43 -1.16 12.01 5.39
C ASP A 43 -1.28 12.71 6.76
N LEU A 44 -0.43 12.35 7.72
CA LEU A 44 -0.44 12.91 9.07
C LEU A 44 0.48 14.13 9.21
N GLU A 45 1.16 14.56 8.14
CA GLU A 45 1.97 15.80 8.04
C GLU A 45 2.95 16.04 9.21
N GLY A 46 3.49 14.97 9.83
CA GLY A 46 4.40 15.09 10.97
C GLY A 46 3.74 15.52 12.30
N LYS A 47 2.41 15.38 12.41
CA LYS A 47 1.64 15.54 13.67
C LYS A 47 1.52 14.25 14.48
N ILE A 48 2.28 13.22 14.10
CA ILE A 48 2.28 11.89 14.69
C ILE A 48 2.92 11.89 16.09
N THR A 49 2.28 11.22 17.04
CA THR A 49 2.84 10.86 18.35
C THR A 49 3.36 9.42 18.38
N GLU A 50 4.10 9.04 19.43
CA GLU A 50 4.57 7.66 19.60
C GLU A 50 3.41 6.65 19.72
N THR A 51 2.31 7.03 20.39
CA THR A 51 1.11 6.20 20.47
C THR A 51 0.47 5.99 19.08
N ASP A 52 0.46 7.03 18.26
CA ASP A 52 -0.03 6.93 16.88
C ASP A 52 0.85 6.01 16.05
N ALA A 53 2.16 5.96 16.31
CA ALA A 53 3.09 5.05 15.64
C ALA A 53 2.77 3.57 15.95
N VAL A 54 2.39 3.24 17.19
CA VAL A 54 1.95 1.88 17.55
C VAL A 54 0.66 1.52 16.82
N LEU A 55 -0.33 2.42 16.82
CA LEU A 55 -1.59 2.21 16.10
C LEU A 55 -1.36 2.07 14.59
N LEU A 56 -0.44 2.86 14.04
CA LEU A 56 -0.03 2.82 12.63
C LEU A 56 0.62 1.48 12.27
N ALA A 57 1.48 0.94 13.13
CA ALA A 57 2.08 -0.37 12.93
C ALA A 57 1.01 -1.48 12.87
N VAL A 58 0.05 -1.44 13.79
CA VAL A 58 -1.05 -2.41 13.84
C VAL A 58 -1.99 -2.25 12.64
N ASP A 59 -2.35 -1.03 12.24
CA ASP A 59 -3.20 -0.78 11.06
C ASP A 59 -2.53 -1.28 9.78
N ALA A 60 -1.27 -0.90 9.56
CA ALA A 60 -0.51 -1.30 8.39
C ALA A 60 -0.37 -2.83 8.29
N LEU A 61 0.00 -3.49 9.39
CA LEU A 61 0.09 -4.95 9.44
C LEU A 61 -1.27 -5.62 9.21
N THR A 62 -2.36 -5.05 9.74
CA THR A 62 -3.71 -5.57 9.55
C THR A 62 -4.14 -5.50 8.08
N LYS A 63 -3.85 -4.37 7.41
CA LYS A 63 -4.14 -4.19 5.98
C LYS A 63 -3.34 -5.16 5.12
N VAL A 64 -2.05 -5.31 5.39
CA VAL A 64 -1.18 -6.29 4.68
C VAL A 64 -1.70 -7.71 4.90
N ASN A 65 -1.97 -8.12 6.14
CA ASN A 65 -2.47 -9.47 6.43
C ASN A 65 -3.83 -9.75 5.76
N ARG A 66 -4.74 -8.77 5.73
CA ARG A 66 -6.02 -8.89 5.03
C ARG A 66 -5.80 -9.10 3.53
N ALA A 67 -4.98 -8.27 2.90
CA ALA A 67 -4.71 -8.35 1.47
C ALA A 67 -4.01 -9.66 1.08
N THR A 68 -3.06 -10.14 1.89
CA THR A 68 -2.42 -11.46 1.70
C THR A 68 -3.43 -12.60 1.72
N ARG A 69 -4.35 -12.61 2.70
CA ARG A 69 -5.41 -13.64 2.79
C ARG A 69 -6.37 -13.59 1.61
N GLN A 70 -6.87 -12.39 1.28
CA GLN A 70 -7.77 -12.20 0.14
C GLN A 70 -7.14 -12.66 -1.17
N TRP A 71 -5.83 -12.44 -1.35
CA TRP A 71 -5.14 -12.93 -2.53
C TRP A 71 -5.01 -14.45 -2.54
N TYR A 72 -4.62 -15.05 -1.41
CA TYR A 72 -4.53 -16.50 -1.26
C TYR A 72 -5.86 -17.18 -1.59
N ASP A 73 -6.98 -16.63 -1.13
CA ASP A 73 -8.33 -17.14 -1.39
C ASP A 73 -8.73 -17.05 -2.89
N VAL A 74 -8.14 -16.12 -3.66
CA VAL A 74 -8.50 -15.86 -5.06
C VAL A 74 -7.63 -16.66 -6.04
N ASP A 75 -6.32 -16.71 -5.83
CA ASP A 75 -5.36 -17.25 -6.80
C ASP A 75 -4.67 -18.54 -6.31
N GLY A 76 -4.92 -18.98 -5.08
CA GLY A 76 -4.27 -20.15 -4.47
C GLY A 76 -2.75 -20.02 -4.26
N ASN A 77 -2.17 -18.91 -4.72
CA ASN A 77 -0.75 -18.59 -4.63
C ASN A 77 -0.50 -17.51 -3.59
N SER A 78 0.61 -17.61 -2.86
CA SER A 78 1.09 -16.52 -2.00
C SER A 78 1.66 -15.38 -2.85
N MET A 79 1.08 -14.19 -2.74
CA MET A 79 1.64 -12.98 -3.36
C MET A 79 2.85 -12.50 -2.56
N ASP A 80 3.86 -11.99 -3.27
CA ASP A 80 5.02 -11.33 -2.65
C ASP A 80 4.58 -10.16 -1.76
N ALA A 81 5.15 -10.06 -0.55
CA ALA A 81 4.72 -9.13 0.48
C ALA A 81 4.84 -7.65 0.04
N MET A 82 5.85 -7.30 -0.75
CA MET A 82 6.00 -5.94 -1.27
C MET A 82 4.94 -5.62 -2.32
N ARG A 83 4.58 -6.60 -3.17
CA ARG A 83 3.44 -6.44 -4.09
C ARG A 83 2.11 -6.31 -3.34
N VAL A 84 1.95 -6.98 -2.19
CA VAL A 84 0.78 -6.79 -1.31
C VAL A 84 0.75 -5.36 -0.76
N ALA A 85 1.88 -4.82 -0.31
CA ALA A 85 1.96 -3.44 0.16
C ALA A 85 1.58 -2.42 -0.93
N ASP A 86 2.09 -2.60 -2.16
CA ASP A 86 1.72 -1.73 -3.28
C ASP A 86 0.22 -1.81 -3.61
N PHE A 87 -0.39 -3.00 -3.52
CA PHE A 87 -1.84 -3.18 -3.68
C PHE A 87 -2.62 -2.42 -2.59
N VAL A 88 -2.21 -2.54 -1.33
CA VAL A 88 -2.86 -1.84 -0.21
C VAL A 88 -2.78 -0.32 -0.41
N ILE A 89 -1.63 0.21 -0.82
CA ILE A 89 -1.46 1.64 -1.08
C ILE A 89 -2.35 2.09 -2.25
N ASP A 90 -2.40 1.32 -3.34
CA ASP A 90 -3.27 1.61 -4.48
C ASP A 90 -4.75 1.61 -4.08
N GLU A 91 -5.15 0.74 -3.16
CA GLU A 91 -6.50 0.73 -2.56
C GLU A 91 -6.79 1.97 -1.73
N GLN A 92 -5.85 2.44 -0.91
CA GLN A 92 -6.03 3.68 -0.14
C GLN A 92 -6.13 4.90 -1.07
N MET A 93 -5.29 4.96 -2.11
CA MET A 93 -5.29 6.06 -3.08
C MET A 93 -6.58 6.13 -3.91
N ASN A 94 -7.11 4.97 -4.33
CA ASN A 94 -8.21 4.89 -5.30
C ASN A 94 -9.57 4.55 -4.67
N GLY A 95 -9.62 4.26 -3.36
CA GLY A 95 -10.85 4.00 -2.63
C GLY A 95 -11.58 2.73 -3.10
N TYR A 96 -10.90 1.59 -3.17
CA TYR A 96 -11.59 0.34 -3.53
C TYR A 96 -12.55 -0.06 -2.40
N ASP A 97 -13.85 -0.09 -2.71
CA ASP A 97 -14.88 -0.52 -1.77
C ASP A 97 -14.95 -2.05 -1.69
N CYS A 98 -14.01 -2.62 -0.94
CA CYS A 98 -14.00 -4.04 -0.61
C CYS A 98 -15.10 -4.42 0.41
N ALA A 99 -15.82 -3.44 0.99
CA ALA A 99 -16.89 -3.69 1.96
C ALA A 99 -18.25 -3.91 1.29
N ALA A 100 -18.54 -3.23 0.16
CA ALA A 100 -19.83 -3.34 -0.54
C ALA A 100 -19.83 -4.33 -1.72
N SER A 101 -18.69 -4.82 -2.20
CA SER A 101 -18.64 -5.70 -3.38
C SER A 101 -17.54 -6.76 -3.32
N PRO A 102 -17.64 -7.75 -2.42
CA PRO A 102 -16.65 -8.82 -2.25
C PRO A 102 -16.50 -9.77 -3.46
N HIS A 103 -17.42 -9.74 -4.43
CA HIS A 103 -17.48 -10.71 -5.55
C HIS A 103 -17.35 -10.11 -6.96
N LYS A 104 -17.00 -8.82 -7.10
CA LYS A 104 -16.57 -8.25 -8.40
C LYS A 104 -15.05 -8.35 -8.56
N THR A 105 -14.51 -9.52 -8.25
CA THR A 105 -13.17 -9.96 -8.62
C THR A 105 -13.18 -10.40 -10.08
N THR A 106 -13.22 -9.46 -11.03
CA THR A 106 -12.42 -9.71 -12.25
C THR A 106 -11.00 -9.78 -11.75
N SER A 107 -10.39 -10.97 -11.84
CA SER A 107 -9.19 -11.34 -11.08
C SER A 107 -8.23 -10.17 -10.98
N SER A 108 -7.85 -9.87 -9.76
CA SER A 108 -6.88 -8.84 -9.42
C SER A 108 -5.60 -8.98 -10.27
N ALA A 109 -5.25 -10.21 -10.69
CA ALA A 109 -4.23 -10.49 -11.71
C ALA A 109 -4.52 -9.86 -13.09
N ALA A 110 -5.73 -10.00 -13.64
CA ALA A 110 -6.13 -9.38 -14.91
C ALA A 110 -6.16 -7.85 -14.84
N ARG A 111 -6.52 -7.26 -13.70
CA ARG A 111 -6.51 -5.80 -13.51
C ARG A 111 -5.10 -5.24 -13.29
N ILE A 112 -4.24 -5.95 -12.56
CA ILE A 112 -2.81 -5.62 -12.42
C ILE A 112 -2.10 -5.78 -13.78
N GLN A 113 -2.39 -6.83 -14.55
CA GLN A 113 -1.88 -6.99 -15.92
C GLN A 113 -2.37 -5.90 -16.87
N ALA A 114 -3.67 -5.57 -16.84
CA ALA A 114 -4.23 -4.50 -17.66
C ALA A 114 -3.57 -3.14 -17.36
N ARG A 115 -3.22 -2.88 -16.09
CA ARG A 115 -2.54 -1.64 -15.68
C ARG A 115 -1.03 -1.67 -15.98
N ALA A 116 -0.34 -2.79 -15.77
CA ALA A 116 1.05 -2.95 -16.21
C ALA A 116 1.18 -2.75 -17.74
N ALA A 117 0.23 -3.28 -18.52
CA ALA A 117 0.15 -3.06 -19.96
C ALA A 117 -0.19 -1.61 -20.34
N ALA A 118 -0.96 -0.88 -19.52
CA ALA A 118 -1.27 0.52 -19.74
C ALA A 118 -0.10 1.46 -19.40
N VAL A 119 0.71 1.12 -18.39
CA VAL A 119 1.92 1.87 -17.99
C VAL A 119 3.07 1.71 -19.00
N ILE A 120 3.13 0.59 -19.72
CA ILE A 120 4.14 0.32 -20.76
C ILE A 120 3.79 0.97 -22.11
N ARG A 121 2.57 1.51 -22.29
CA ARG A 121 2.29 2.27 -23.50
C ARG A 121 3.13 3.56 -23.51
N PRO A 122 3.91 3.84 -24.56
CA PRO A 122 4.60 5.12 -24.67
C PRO A 122 3.56 6.22 -24.60
N MET A 123 3.80 7.26 -23.79
CA MET A 123 3.16 8.56 -23.96
C MET A 123 3.54 9.10 -25.34
N GLY A 124 2.84 8.62 -26.37
CA GLY A 124 3.08 8.93 -27.76
C GLY A 124 1.96 9.80 -28.30
N SER A 125 2.21 11.10 -28.32
CA SER A 125 1.63 12.12 -29.21
C SER A 125 0.10 12.29 -29.24
N SER A 126 -0.34 13.40 -28.65
CA SER A 126 -1.62 14.05 -28.96
C SER A 126 -1.63 14.50 -30.43
N MET A 127 -2.25 13.72 -31.32
CA MET A 127 -2.72 14.24 -32.61
C MET A 127 -4.23 14.44 -32.53
N ARG A 128 -4.65 15.69 -32.29
CA ARG A 128 -6.03 16.14 -32.54
C ARG A 128 -6.27 16.15 -34.06
N PRO A 129 -7.45 15.72 -34.55
CA PRO A 129 -7.81 15.94 -35.94
C PRO A 129 -8.19 17.41 -36.15
N VAL A 130 -7.49 18.09 -37.06
CA VAL A 130 -7.91 19.38 -37.64
C VAL A 130 -8.86 19.05 -38.78
N HIS A 131 -10.12 19.43 -38.64
CA HIS A 131 -11.08 19.41 -39.74
C HIS A 131 -10.84 20.64 -40.63
N HIS A 132 -10.67 20.39 -41.93
CA HIS A 132 -10.75 21.40 -43.00
C HIS A 132 -12.14 21.42 -43.60
#